data_AF-A0A667IJU1-F1
#
_entry.id   AF-A0A667IJU1-F1
#
_cell.length_a   1.000
_cell.length_b   1.000
_cell.length_c   1.000
_cell.angle_alpha   90.00
_cell.angle_beta   90.00
_cell.angle_gamma   90.00
#
_symmetry.space_group_name_H-M   'P 1'
#
loop_
_entity.id
_entity.type
_entity.pdbx_description
1 polymer ?
#
loop_
_entity_poly.entity_id
_entity_poly.type
_entity_poly.pdbx_seq_one_letter_code
_entity_poly.pdbx_strand_id
1 'polypeptide(L)'
;MAFQDLLDQVGGWGRFHTLQVVFYSILNLIVYPHVLLESFTAIVPGHRCWVHILDNDTVSANSTGILNQDALLRISIPLDSNLRPDKCHRFLHLQWGLLHLNGTFPNTNELDTEPCVDGWVYDQSFFLSTIVTEWDLVCESQSLKSVTKFLFMAGMLVGNIIFGHLSDRWLMESARWLIMTNKPEEALKALRKAALWNGRKNVGDTLTIEVLRSSMQEELEAAQKKISLRDIFRMPTLRRRICLMSFV
;
A
#
# COMPACT_ATOMS: atom_id res chain seq x y z
N MET A 1 19.73 12.33 30.40
CA MET A 1 19.79 10.87 30.18
C MET A 1 21.22 10.56 29.83
N ALA A 2 21.86 9.61 30.50
CA ALA A 2 23.32 9.45 30.41
C ALA A 2 23.80 9.12 28.99
N PHE A 3 22.99 8.40 28.21
CA PHE A 3 23.28 8.14 26.80
C PHE A 3 23.33 9.42 25.95
N GLN A 4 22.56 10.44 26.31
CA GLN A 4 22.49 11.70 25.58
C GLN A 4 23.78 12.52 25.78
N ASP A 5 24.34 12.49 26.99
CA ASP A 5 25.62 13.14 27.31
C ASP A 5 26.77 12.49 26.51
N LEU A 6 26.75 11.16 26.34
CA LEU A 6 27.68 10.44 25.47
C LEU A 6 27.51 10.83 23.98
N LEU A 7 26.28 11.02 23.51
CA LEU A 7 26.03 11.47 22.15
C LEU A 7 26.53 12.91 21.92
N ASP A 8 26.37 13.79 22.90
CA ASP A 8 26.83 15.18 22.80
C ASP A 8 28.36 15.26 22.69
N GLN A 9 29.10 14.39 23.40
CA GLN A 9 30.55 14.23 23.22
C GLN A 9 30.94 13.78 21.79
N VAL A 10 30.09 12.94 21.18
CA VAL A 10 30.28 12.38 19.82
C VAL A 10 29.81 13.34 18.71
N GLY A 11 29.22 14.48 19.07
CA GLY A 11 28.79 15.52 18.12
C GLY A 11 27.26 15.71 18.00
N GLY A 12 26.47 15.12 18.90
CA GLY A 12 25.04 15.36 19.04
C GLY A 12 24.23 15.14 17.75
N TRP A 13 23.35 16.10 17.43
CA TRP A 13 22.61 16.18 16.16
C TRP A 13 23.52 16.60 15.00
N GLY A 14 24.51 15.76 14.71
CA GLY A 14 25.52 16.00 13.68
C GLY A 14 25.08 15.65 12.26
N ARG A 15 26.04 15.72 11.33
CA ARG A 15 25.82 15.46 9.89
C ARG A 15 25.34 14.05 9.61
N PHE A 16 25.79 13.07 10.40
CA PHE A 16 25.36 11.68 10.27
C PHE A 16 23.85 11.51 10.53
N HIS A 17 23.37 11.99 11.68
CA HIS A 17 21.94 11.94 12.00
C HIS A 17 21.10 12.72 10.98
N THR A 18 21.58 13.88 10.53
CA THR A 18 20.90 14.68 9.51
C THR A 18 20.79 13.93 8.19
N LEU A 19 21.88 13.32 7.70
CA LEU A 19 21.87 12.53 6.47
C LEU A 19 20.96 11.32 6.56
N GLN A 20 20.95 10.63 7.69
CA GLN A 20 20.09 9.46 7.90
C GLN A 20 18.60 9.85 7.92
N VAL A 21 18.26 10.96 8.59
CA VAL A 21 16.89 11.51 8.58
C VAL A 21 16.48 11.94 7.18
N VAL A 22 17.33 12.67 6.45
CA VAL A 22 17.05 13.09 5.08
C VAL A 22 16.82 11.88 4.17
N PHE A 23 17.69 10.88 4.23
CA PHE A 23 17.55 9.65 3.44
C PHE A 23 16.23 8.93 3.76
N TYR A 24 15.92 8.74 5.04
CA TYR A 24 14.66 8.13 5.46
C TYR A 24 13.46 8.97 5.02
N SER A 25 13.49 10.29 5.17
CA SER A 25 12.42 11.18 4.74
C SER A 25 12.18 11.13 3.23
N ILE A 26 13.23 11.10 2.41
CA ILE A 26 13.11 10.96 0.95
C ILE A 26 12.45 9.63 0.59
N LEU A 27 12.88 8.51 1.20
CA LEU A 27 12.27 7.21 0.95
C LEU A 27 10.77 7.22 1.29
N ASN A 28 10.39 7.81 2.42
CA ASN A 28 8.98 7.88 2.83
C ASN A 28 8.15 8.80 1.92
N LEU A 29 8.71 9.94 1.50
CA LEU A 29 8.05 10.85 0.57
C LEU A 29 7.75 10.21 -0.79
N ILE A 30 8.57 9.26 -1.23
CA ILE A 30 8.33 8.52 -2.48
C ILE A 30 7.34 7.38 -2.22
N VAL A 31 7.57 6.55 -1.22
CA VAL A 31 6.80 5.30 -1.05
C VAL A 31 5.35 5.55 -0.65
N TYR A 32 5.07 6.44 0.31
CA TYR A 32 3.71 6.62 0.83
C TYR A 32 2.71 7.09 -0.22
N PRO A 33 3.00 8.12 -1.04
CA PRO A 33 2.08 8.53 -2.10
C PRO A 33 1.82 7.43 -3.12
N HIS A 34 2.82 6.62 -3.47
CA HIS A 34 2.62 5.51 -4.42
C HIS A 34 1.69 4.43 -3.87
N VAL A 35 1.83 4.07 -2.58
CA VAL A 35 0.92 3.11 -1.92
C VAL A 35 -0.51 3.63 -1.87
N LEU A 36 -0.69 4.93 -1.59
CA LEU A 36 -2.00 5.56 -1.56
C LEU A 36 -2.62 5.65 -2.96
N LEU A 37 -1.85 6.07 -3.96
CA LEU A 37 -2.32 6.27 -5.33
C LEU A 37 -2.87 4.97 -5.94
N GLU A 38 -2.21 3.84 -5.72
CA GLU A 38 -2.65 2.52 -6.20
C GLU A 38 -4.12 2.22 -5.81
N SER A 39 -4.52 2.64 -4.60
CA SER A 39 -5.87 2.40 -4.09
C SER A 39 -6.95 3.20 -4.84
N PHE A 40 -6.60 4.37 -5.39
CA PHE A 40 -7.53 5.24 -6.10
C PHE A 40 -7.52 5.00 -7.61
N THR A 41 -6.40 4.58 -8.19
CA THR A 41 -6.27 4.39 -9.64
C THR A 41 -6.82 3.07 -10.15
N ALA A 42 -7.05 2.09 -9.28
CA ALA A 42 -7.54 0.75 -9.64
C ALA A 42 -9.06 0.54 -9.41
N ILE A 43 -9.81 1.61 -9.15
CA ILE A 43 -11.27 1.54 -8.96
C ILE A 43 -11.94 1.02 -10.25
N VAL A 44 -12.90 0.12 -10.08
CA VAL A 44 -13.70 -0.45 -11.17
C VAL A 44 -14.99 0.36 -11.30
N PRO A 45 -15.12 1.26 -12.28
CA PRO A 45 -16.38 1.95 -12.51
C PRO A 45 -17.46 0.95 -12.97
N GLY A 46 -18.71 1.41 -12.91
CA GLY A 46 -19.81 0.70 -13.58
C GLY A 46 -19.45 0.47 -15.04
N HIS A 47 -19.63 -0.74 -15.53
CA HIS A 47 -19.30 -1.09 -16.92
C HIS A 47 -20.32 -2.05 -17.49
N ARG A 48 -20.43 -2.03 -18.81
CA ARG A 48 -21.22 -2.95 -19.61
C ARG A 48 -20.45 -3.30 -20.87
N CYS A 49 -20.86 -4.38 -21.52
CA CYS A 49 -20.30 -4.78 -22.81
C CYS A 49 -20.67 -3.77 -23.90
N TRP A 50 -19.74 -3.55 -24.83
CA TRP A 50 -20.00 -2.72 -26.00
C TRP A 50 -20.95 -3.43 -26.97
N VAL A 51 -21.94 -2.69 -27.47
CA VAL A 51 -23.00 -3.21 -28.33
C VAL A 51 -23.08 -2.37 -29.61
N HIS A 52 -22.78 -2.98 -30.76
CA HIS A 52 -22.67 -2.28 -32.04
C HIS A 52 -23.92 -1.47 -32.44
N ILE A 53 -25.14 -1.95 -32.15
CA ILE A 53 -26.37 -1.23 -32.50
C ILE A 53 -26.64 -0.01 -31.59
N LEU A 54 -26.06 0.01 -30.39
CA LEU A 54 -26.29 1.04 -29.39
C LEU A 54 -25.16 2.07 -29.32
N ASP A 55 -23.91 1.59 -29.37
CA ASP A 55 -22.72 2.37 -29.04
C ASP A 55 -21.93 2.80 -30.29
N ASN A 56 -22.44 2.54 -31.51
CA ASN A 56 -21.83 3.02 -32.75
C ASN A 56 -22.35 4.41 -33.15
N ASP A 57 -21.49 5.43 -33.08
CA ASP A 57 -21.79 6.85 -33.33
C ASP A 57 -22.32 7.14 -34.76
N THR A 58 -22.11 6.23 -35.72
CA THR A 58 -22.54 6.44 -37.11
C THR A 58 -24.04 6.23 -37.35
N VAL A 59 -24.76 5.63 -36.39
CA VAL A 59 -26.18 5.24 -36.57
C VAL A 59 -27.17 6.29 -36.03
N SER A 60 -26.72 7.33 -35.32
CA SER A 60 -27.59 8.13 -34.45
C SER A 60 -28.21 9.41 -35.03
N ALA A 61 -28.18 9.66 -36.35
CA ALA A 61 -28.77 10.90 -36.90
C ALA A 61 -29.87 10.74 -37.95
N ASN A 62 -29.94 9.64 -38.72
CA ASN A 62 -30.81 9.60 -39.91
C ASN A 62 -31.77 8.41 -40.03
N SER A 63 -31.90 7.56 -39.01
CA SER A 63 -32.82 6.41 -39.05
C SER A 63 -33.79 6.44 -37.86
N THR A 64 -34.97 7.01 -38.12
CA THR A 64 -36.30 6.63 -37.58
C THR A 64 -36.36 5.87 -36.24
N GLY A 65 -36.93 6.50 -35.21
CA GLY A 65 -37.02 5.95 -33.85
C GLY A 65 -37.86 4.69 -33.68
N ILE A 66 -37.21 3.53 -33.44
CA ILE A 66 -37.92 2.26 -33.29
C ILE A 66 -37.68 1.56 -31.93
N LEU A 67 -36.68 1.92 -31.11
CA LEU A 67 -36.49 1.26 -29.80
C LEU A 67 -35.78 2.14 -28.75
N ASN A 68 -36.28 2.15 -27.51
CA ASN A 68 -35.61 2.81 -26.37
C ASN A 68 -34.26 2.15 -26.06
N GLN A 69 -33.28 2.92 -25.58
CA GLN A 69 -31.95 2.44 -25.18
C GLN A 69 -32.01 1.26 -24.18
N ASP A 70 -32.93 1.32 -23.21
CA ASP A 70 -33.14 0.23 -22.24
C ASP A 70 -33.65 -1.05 -22.90
N ALA A 71 -34.45 -0.94 -23.95
CA ALA A 71 -34.97 -2.08 -24.70
C ALA A 71 -33.86 -2.72 -25.56
N LEU A 72 -32.96 -1.91 -26.13
CA LEU A 72 -31.76 -2.41 -26.81
C LEU A 72 -30.82 -3.13 -25.84
N LEU A 73 -30.59 -2.57 -24.64
CA LEU A 73 -29.77 -3.22 -23.62
C LEU A 73 -30.33 -4.58 -23.17
N ARG A 74 -31.66 -4.68 -23.01
CA ARG A 74 -32.34 -5.92 -22.60
C ARG A 74 -32.23 -7.05 -23.62
N ILE A 75 -32.20 -6.74 -24.91
CA ILE A 75 -32.07 -7.76 -25.96
C ILE A 75 -30.61 -8.16 -26.23
N SER A 76 -29.64 -7.36 -25.79
CA SER A 76 -28.21 -7.59 -26.05
C SER A 76 -27.45 -8.17 -24.85
N ILE A 77 -27.86 -7.86 -23.62
CA ILE A 77 -27.14 -8.25 -22.40
C ILE A 77 -28.08 -9.07 -21.49
N PRO A 78 -27.66 -10.28 -21.05
CA PRO A 78 -28.44 -11.08 -20.10
C PRO A 78 -28.53 -10.38 -18.74
N LEU A 79 -29.48 -10.82 -17.91
CA LEU A 79 -29.56 -10.35 -16.52
C LEU A 79 -28.75 -11.26 -15.60
N ASP A 80 -28.04 -10.66 -14.64
CA ASP A 80 -27.37 -11.34 -13.55
C ASP A 80 -28.36 -11.86 -12.49
N SER A 81 -27.85 -12.56 -11.47
CA SER A 81 -28.63 -13.06 -10.35
C SER A 81 -29.39 -11.98 -9.56
N ASN A 82 -29.02 -10.71 -9.70
CA ASN A 82 -29.64 -9.56 -9.06
C ASN A 82 -30.61 -8.81 -9.98
N LEU A 83 -30.98 -9.40 -11.12
CA LEU A 83 -31.86 -8.80 -12.13
C LEU A 83 -31.28 -7.50 -12.73
N ARG A 84 -29.96 -7.33 -12.72
CA ARG A 84 -29.25 -6.24 -13.39
C ARG A 84 -28.58 -6.76 -14.66
N PRO A 85 -28.29 -5.90 -15.65
CA PRO A 85 -27.50 -6.33 -16.81
C PRO A 85 -26.19 -6.97 -16.35
N ASP A 86 -25.88 -8.16 -16.87
CA ASP A 86 -24.61 -8.81 -16.63
C ASP A 86 -23.47 -7.92 -17.13
N LYS A 87 -22.41 -7.86 -16.34
CA LYS A 87 -21.25 -7.04 -16.62
C LYS A 87 -20.21 -7.78 -17.44
N CYS A 88 -20.29 -9.10 -17.57
CA CYS A 88 -19.20 -9.88 -18.15
C CYS A 88 -19.55 -10.65 -19.41
N HIS A 89 -20.84 -10.88 -19.65
CA HIS A 89 -21.31 -11.63 -20.81
C HIS A 89 -22.36 -10.84 -21.59
N ARG A 90 -22.50 -11.20 -22.85
CA ARG A 90 -23.54 -10.72 -23.76
C ARG A 90 -24.16 -11.88 -24.51
N PHE A 91 -25.32 -11.65 -25.12
CA PHE A 91 -25.90 -12.66 -26.01
C PHE A 91 -25.12 -12.73 -27.32
N LEU A 92 -24.90 -13.94 -27.82
CA LEU A 92 -24.22 -14.20 -29.09
C LEU A 92 -25.05 -13.67 -30.29
N HIS A 93 -26.38 -13.73 -30.18
CA HIS A 93 -27.32 -13.12 -31.11
C HIS A 93 -28.34 -12.24 -30.38
N LEU A 94 -28.73 -11.10 -30.99
CA LEU A 94 -29.77 -10.20 -30.46
C LEU A 94 -31.08 -10.94 -30.24
N GLN A 95 -31.55 -10.95 -29.00
CA GLN A 95 -32.74 -11.67 -28.58
C GLN A 95 -34.00 -10.80 -28.69
N TRP A 96 -34.47 -10.54 -29.93
CA TRP A 96 -35.66 -9.71 -30.18
C TRP A 96 -36.93 -10.22 -29.46
N GLY A 97 -36.98 -11.52 -29.13
CA GLY A 97 -38.06 -12.13 -28.34
C GLY A 97 -38.23 -11.55 -26.93
N LEU A 98 -37.18 -10.92 -26.37
CA LEU A 98 -37.23 -10.28 -25.04
C LEU A 98 -37.99 -8.94 -25.02
N LEU A 99 -38.38 -8.38 -26.19
CA LEU A 99 -39.14 -7.12 -26.25
C LEU A 99 -40.63 -7.30 -25.95
N HIS A 100 -41.18 -8.47 -26.26
CA HIS A 100 -42.60 -8.77 -26.12
C HIS A 100 -42.85 -9.65 -24.87
N LEU A 101 -42.68 -9.07 -23.67
CA LEU A 101 -43.11 -9.74 -22.44
C LEU A 101 -44.64 -9.76 -22.34
N ASN A 102 -45.25 -10.84 -22.81
CA ASN A 102 -46.52 -11.36 -22.28
C ASN A 102 -46.73 -12.88 -22.55
N GLY A 103 -45.72 -13.58 -23.06
CA GLY A 103 -45.74 -15.03 -23.28
C GLY A 103 -44.79 -15.75 -22.33
N THR A 104 -45.26 -16.87 -21.78
CA THR A 104 -44.51 -17.90 -21.06
C THR A 104 -43.06 -18.01 -21.52
N PHE A 105 -42.11 -17.90 -20.59
CA PHE A 105 -40.70 -18.24 -20.81
C PHE A 105 -40.64 -19.59 -21.53
N PRO A 106 -40.13 -19.67 -22.78
CA PRO A 106 -39.74 -20.96 -23.29
C PRO A 106 -38.67 -21.47 -22.34
N ASN A 107 -38.77 -22.74 -21.92
CA ASN A 107 -37.65 -23.44 -21.30
C ASN A 107 -36.52 -23.46 -22.34
N THR A 108 -35.75 -22.39 -22.41
CA THR A 108 -34.60 -22.27 -23.28
C THR A 108 -33.50 -23.11 -22.67
N ASN A 109 -33.13 -24.18 -23.38
CA ASN A 109 -31.74 -24.61 -23.41
C ASN A 109 -30.87 -23.35 -23.45
N GLU A 110 -29.91 -23.27 -22.52
CA GLU A 110 -29.01 -22.15 -22.25
C GLU A 110 -28.98 -21.09 -23.38
N LEU A 111 -29.49 -19.89 -23.11
CA LEU A 111 -29.33 -18.78 -24.03
C LEU A 111 -27.83 -18.63 -24.32
N ASP A 112 -27.44 -18.74 -25.59
CA ASP A 112 -26.04 -18.68 -26.00
C ASP A 112 -25.46 -17.32 -25.62
N THR A 113 -24.59 -17.35 -24.59
CA THR A 113 -23.87 -16.20 -24.07
C THR A 113 -22.40 -16.34 -24.39
N GLU A 114 -21.76 -15.22 -24.69
CA GLU A 114 -20.32 -15.13 -24.92
C GLU A 114 -19.70 -14.05 -24.03
N PRO A 115 -18.41 -14.17 -23.68
CA PRO A 115 -17.69 -13.06 -23.05
C PRO A 115 -17.62 -11.87 -24.00
N CYS A 116 -17.45 -10.68 -23.44
CA CYS A 116 -17.51 -9.45 -24.22
C CYS A 116 -16.21 -9.25 -25.01
N VAL A 117 -16.28 -9.53 -26.32
CA VAL A 117 -15.14 -9.49 -27.24
C VAL A 117 -14.93 -8.13 -27.92
N ASP A 118 -16.00 -7.34 -28.09
CA ASP A 118 -15.95 -6.05 -28.79
C ASP A 118 -15.63 -4.86 -27.87
N GLY A 119 -15.14 -5.14 -26.65
CA GLY A 119 -14.74 -4.13 -25.67
C GLY A 119 -15.85 -3.71 -24.71
N TRP A 120 -15.61 -2.57 -24.05
CA TRP A 120 -16.31 -2.15 -22.83
C TRP A 120 -16.78 -0.70 -22.91
N VAL A 121 -17.95 -0.44 -22.32
CA VAL A 121 -18.44 0.92 -22.06
C VAL A 121 -18.45 1.17 -20.57
N TYR A 122 -17.66 2.14 -20.14
CA TYR A 122 -17.48 2.52 -18.74
C TYR A 122 -18.32 3.74 -18.37
N ASP A 123 -18.86 3.75 -17.16
CA ASP A 123 -19.51 4.91 -16.56
C ASP A 123 -18.44 5.93 -16.10
N GLN A 124 -18.41 7.08 -16.79
CA GLN A 124 -17.44 8.16 -16.56
C GLN A 124 -17.97 9.26 -15.62
N SER A 125 -19.07 9.03 -14.89
CA SER A 125 -19.67 10.03 -14.00
C SER A 125 -18.75 10.48 -12.86
N PHE A 126 -17.92 9.58 -12.33
CA PHE A 126 -17.00 9.87 -11.22
C PHE A 126 -15.54 10.01 -11.65
N PHE A 127 -15.09 9.23 -12.64
CA PHE A 127 -13.71 9.19 -13.08
C PHE A 127 -13.64 9.12 -14.61
N LEU A 128 -12.87 10.01 -15.22
CA LEU A 128 -12.67 10.03 -16.68
C LEU A 128 -11.84 8.84 -17.17
N SER A 129 -10.80 8.48 -16.41
CA SER A 129 -9.87 7.40 -16.74
C SER A 129 -9.33 6.75 -15.48
N THR A 130 -9.34 5.42 -15.44
CA THR A 130 -8.66 4.62 -14.40
C THR A 130 -7.77 3.57 -15.07
N ILE A 131 -6.84 2.96 -14.33
CA ILE A 131 -6.01 1.86 -14.85
C ILE A 131 -6.89 0.72 -15.39
N VAL A 132 -8.09 0.57 -14.81
CA VAL A 132 -9.06 -0.43 -15.23
C VAL A 132 -9.65 -0.12 -16.59
N THR A 133 -9.98 1.14 -16.87
CA THR A 133 -10.60 1.55 -18.15
C THR A 133 -9.58 1.73 -19.27
N GLU A 134 -8.32 1.95 -18.93
CA GLU A 134 -7.23 2.09 -19.92
C GLU A 134 -6.77 0.72 -20.45
N TRP A 135 -6.80 -0.30 -19.60
CA TRP A 135 -6.29 -1.65 -19.91
C TRP A 135 -7.37 -2.73 -19.90
N ASP A 136 -8.65 -2.35 -19.88
CA ASP A 136 -9.82 -3.24 -19.83
C ASP A 136 -9.69 -4.39 -18.81
N LEU A 137 -9.29 -4.02 -17.58
CA LEU A 137 -9.03 -4.99 -16.50
C LEU A 137 -10.33 -5.40 -15.79
N VAL A 138 -11.29 -5.94 -16.52
CA VAL A 138 -12.60 -6.38 -16.00
C VAL A 138 -12.85 -7.86 -16.30
N CYS A 139 -13.73 -8.49 -15.53
CA CYS A 139 -14.11 -9.89 -15.73
C CYS A 139 -12.91 -10.84 -15.66
N GLU A 140 -12.55 -11.53 -16.75
CA GLU A 140 -11.44 -12.49 -16.77
C GLU A 140 -10.09 -11.85 -16.40
N SER A 141 -9.84 -10.63 -16.90
CA SER A 141 -8.61 -9.87 -16.65
C SER A 141 -8.59 -9.16 -15.29
N GLN A 142 -9.66 -9.22 -14.49
CA GLN A 142 -9.71 -8.61 -13.16
C GLN A 142 -8.62 -9.17 -12.22
N SER A 143 -8.24 -10.44 -12.41
CA SER A 143 -7.20 -11.12 -11.64
C SER A 143 -5.83 -10.43 -11.76
N LEU A 144 -5.53 -9.76 -12.87
CA LEU A 144 -4.27 -9.04 -13.08
C LEU A 144 -4.06 -7.92 -12.05
N LYS A 145 -5.14 -7.31 -11.53
CA LYS A 145 -5.03 -6.29 -10.47
C LYS A 145 -4.44 -6.89 -9.20
N SER A 146 -4.91 -8.08 -8.84
CA SER A 146 -4.40 -8.82 -7.69
C SER A 146 -2.95 -9.24 -7.90
N VAL A 147 -2.57 -9.63 -9.12
CA VAL A 147 -1.18 -9.95 -9.47
C VAL A 147 -0.28 -8.72 -9.33
N THR A 148 -0.66 -7.56 -9.89
CA THR A 148 0.11 -6.32 -9.76
C THR A 148 0.31 -5.94 -8.30
N LYS A 149 -0.75 -6.00 -7.49
CA LYS A 149 -0.68 -5.71 -6.06
C LYS A 149 0.22 -6.70 -5.30
N PHE A 150 0.13 -7.98 -5.65
CA PHE A 150 1.01 -9.00 -5.08
C PHE A 150 2.48 -8.72 -5.42
N LEU A 151 2.79 -8.43 -6.69
CA LEU A 151 4.15 -8.10 -7.14
C LEU A 151 4.69 -6.86 -6.42
N PHE A 152 3.86 -5.82 -6.25
CA PHE A 152 4.22 -4.62 -5.51
C PHE A 152 4.54 -4.93 -4.04
N MET A 153 3.68 -5.68 -3.35
CA MET A 153 3.89 -6.08 -1.95
C MET A 153 5.12 -6.98 -1.78
N ALA A 154 5.33 -7.92 -2.71
CA ALA A 154 6.52 -8.78 -2.72
C ALA A 154 7.80 -7.94 -2.94
N GLY A 155 7.77 -6.99 -3.88
CA GLY A 155 8.85 -6.05 -4.11
C GLY A 155 9.17 -5.20 -2.88
N MET A 156 8.15 -4.70 -2.17
CA MET A 156 8.34 -4.00 -0.89
C MET A 156 8.95 -4.90 0.18
N LEU A 157 8.53 -6.16 0.29
CA LEU A 157 9.11 -7.12 1.25
C LEU A 157 10.60 -7.34 0.97
N VAL A 158 10.94 -7.67 -0.28
CA VAL A 158 12.33 -7.88 -0.71
C VAL A 158 13.15 -6.61 -0.50
N GLY A 159 12.59 -5.45 -0.86
CA GLY A 159 13.20 -4.15 -0.61
C GLY A 159 13.52 -3.93 0.87
N ASN A 160 12.56 -4.16 1.76
CA ASN A 160 12.77 -4.01 3.21
C ASN A 160 13.86 -4.96 3.75
N ILE A 161 13.95 -6.19 3.25
CA ILE A 161 15.01 -7.12 3.65
C ILE A 161 16.38 -6.61 3.20
N ILE A 162 16.50 -6.19 1.93
CA ILE A 162 17.76 -5.71 1.35
C ILE A 162 18.18 -4.39 2.01
N PHE A 163 17.30 -3.40 2.06
CA PHE A 163 17.58 -2.09 2.67
C PHE A 163 17.74 -2.18 4.18
N GLY A 164 17.03 -3.08 4.86
CA GLY A 164 17.24 -3.38 6.27
C GLY A 164 18.65 -3.94 6.52
N HIS A 165 19.06 -4.95 5.75
CA HIS A 165 20.40 -5.51 5.88
C HIS A 165 21.51 -4.51 5.49
N LEU A 166 21.29 -3.68 4.47
CA LEU A 166 22.20 -2.59 4.11
C LEU A 166 22.26 -1.53 5.20
N SER A 167 21.11 -1.17 5.78
CA SER A 167 21.01 -0.30 6.95
C SER A 167 21.86 -0.86 8.08
N ASP A 168 21.66 -2.09 8.52
CA ASP A 168 22.40 -2.65 9.66
C ASP A 168 23.93 -2.72 9.41
N ARG A 169 24.34 -2.84 8.14
CA ARG A 169 25.76 -2.85 7.76
C ARG A 169 26.38 -1.45 7.63
N TRP A 170 25.61 -0.47 7.17
CA TRP A 170 26.09 0.90 6.88
C TRP A 170 25.76 1.88 8.01
N LEU A 171 24.51 1.86 8.47
CA LEU A 171 24.03 2.53 9.67
C LEU A 171 24.47 1.68 10.86
N MET A 172 25.28 2.28 11.72
CA MET A 172 25.73 1.62 12.94
C MET A 172 24.53 1.07 13.71
N GLU A 173 24.64 -0.19 14.14
CA GLU A 173 23.81 -0.69 15.25
C GLU A 173 23.81 0.37 16.35
N SER A 174 22.63 0.64 16.90
CA SER A 174 22.47 1.65 17.93
C SER A 174 23.47 1.38 19.05
N ALA A 175 24.38 2.34 19.30
CA ALA A 175 25.34 2.23 20.39
C ALA A 175 24.62 1.94 21.72
N ARG A 176 23.41 2.48 21.89
CA ARG A 176 22.55 2.17 23.03
C ARG A 176 22.20 0.69 23.11
N TRP A 177 21.74 0.08 22.02
CA TRP A 177 21.38 -1.34 21.99
C TRP A 177 22.58 -2.25 22.28
N LEU A 178 23.77 -1.92 21.77
CA LEU A 178 25.01 -2.65 22.05
C LEU A 178 25.43 -2.56 23.53
N ILE A 179 25.27 -1.39 24.15
CA ILE A 179 25.49 -1.22 25.59
C ILE A 179 24.51 -2.08 26.38
N MET A 180 23.24 -2.05 26.00
CA MET A 180 22.15 -2.77 26.65
C MET A 180 22.28 -4.30 26.54
N THR A 181 22.86 -4.81 25.46
CA THR A 181 23.16 -6.23 25.25
C THR A 181 24.49 -6.68 25.84
N ASN A 182 25.14 -5.82 26.64
CA ASN A 182 26.42 -6.07 27.29
C ASN A 182 27.58 -6.33 26.29
N LYS A 183 27.57 -5.61 25.16
CA LYS A 183 28.65 -5.61 24.15
C LYS A 183 29.35 -4.24 24.08
N PRO A 184 30.13 -3.85 25.11
CA PRO A 184 30.69 -2.50 25.21
C PRO A 184 31.74 -2.18 24.14
N GLU A 185 32.48 -3.18 23.64
CA GLU A 185 33.51 -2.95 22.62
C GLU A 185 32.92 -2.56 21.26
N GLU A 186 31.88 -3.28 20.83
CA GLU A 186 31.15 -2.96 19.59
C GLU A 186 30.46 -1.59 19.70
N ALA A 187 29.87 -1.28 20.87
CA ALA A 187 29.26 0.02 21.13
C ALA A 187 30.27 1.17 21.00
N LEU A 188 31.47 0.98 21.56
CA LEU A 188 32.53 1.99 21.52
C LEU A 188 33.08 2.17 20.10
N LYS A 189 33.21 1.09 19.33
CA LYS A 189 33.55 1.15 17.90
C LYS A 189 32.51 1.93 17.09
N ALA A 190 31.22 1.73 17.39
CA ALA A 190 30.15 2.50 16.78
C ALA A 190 30.26 3.99 17.15
N LEU A 191 30.32 4.34 18.44
CA LEU A 191 30.44 5.74 18.87
C LEU A 191 31.64 6.46 18.26
N ARG A 192 32.80 5.79 18.14
CA ARG A 192 33.98 6.35 17.46
C ARG A 192 33.77 6.56 15.96
N LYS A 193 33.12 5.63 15.26
CA LYS A 193 32.79 5.80 13.83
C LYS A 193 31.79 6.94 13.63
N ALA A 194 30.81 7.12 14.51
CA ALA A 194 29.91 8.27 14.49
C ALA A 194 30.65 9.60 14.74
N ALA A 195 31.60 9.62 15.69
CA ALA A 195 32.45 10.79 15.96
C ALA A 195 33.27 11.19 14.72
N LEU A 196 33.83 10.21 14.01
CA LEU A 196 34.55 10.42 12.75
C LEU A 196 33.66 11.05 11.67
N TRP A 197 32.42 10.57 11.50
CA TRP A 197 31.45 11.14 10.55
C TRP A 197 31.04 12.57 10.91
N ASN A 198 31.04 12.89 12.20
CA ASN A 198 30.80 14.24 12.71
C ASN A 198 32.06 15.14 12.71
N GLY A 199 33.21 14.64 12.22
CA GLY A 199 34.46 15.40 12.13
C GLY A 199 35.22 15.56 13.46
N ARG A 200 34.87 14.78 14.49
CA ARG A 200 35.51 14.81 15.81
C ARG A 200 36.67 13.79 15.87
N LYS A 201 37.90 14.25 15.66
CA LYS A 201 39.11 13.39 15.62
C LYS A 201 39.73 13.06 16.99
N ASN A 202 39.46 13.87 18.02
CA ASN A 202 40.10 13.75 19.35
C ASN A 202 39.27 12.91 20.35
N VAL A 203 38.17 12.31 19.92
CA VAL A 203 37.24 11.56 20.79
C VAL A 203 37.75 10.15 21.12
N GLY A 204 38.74 9.65 20.39
CA GLY A 204 39.35 8.33 20.63
C GLY A 204 39.91 8.18 22.05
N ASP A 205 40.54 9.24 22.58
CA ASP A 205 41.22 9.23 23.88
C ASP A 205 40.27 9.56 25.04
N THR A 206 39.19 10.29 24.77
CA THR A 206 38.17 10.67 25.78
C THR A 206 37.10 9.59 25.95
N LEU A 207 36.81 8.83 24.90
CA LEU A 207 35.77 7.80 24.91
C LEU A 207 36.41 6.41 25.13
N THR A 208 36.52 6.00 26.39
CA THR A 208 37.02 4.68 26.83
C THR A 208 35.87 3.78 27.30
N ILE A 209 36.14 2.48 27.43
CA ILE A 209 35.18 1.48 27.92
C ILE A 209 34.72 1.82 29.34
N GLU A 210 35.61 2.36 30.17
CA GLU A 210 35.31 2.78 31.54
C GLU A 210 34.32 3.93 31.58
N VAL A 211 34.53 4.97 30.76
CA VAL A 211 33.60 6.11 30.63
C VAL A 211 32.24 5.66 30.12
N LEU A 212 32.23 4.74 29.14
CA LEU A 212 31.00 4.17 28.59
C LEU A 212 30.21 3.41 29.67
N ARG A 213 30.88 2.54 30.43
CA ARG A 213 30.24 1.70 31.46
C ARG A 213 29.79 2.54 32.66
N SER A 214 30.60 3.48 33.12
CA SER A 214 30.25 4.33 34.27
C SER A 214 29.08 5.24 33.96
N SER A 215 29.03 5.82 32.76
CA SER A 215 27.92 6.67 32.32
C SER A 215 26.62 5.86 32.18
N MET A 216 26.68 4.64 31.66
CA MET A 216 25.49 3.85 31.36
C MET A 216 25.02 2.93 32.49
N GLN A 217 25.74 2.86 33.60
CA GLN A 217 25.47 1.92 34.70
C GLN A 217 24.03 2.06 35.23
N GLU A 218 23.58 3.28 35.53
CA GLU A 218 22.23 3.53 36.04
C GLU A 218 21.14 3.14 35.03
N GLU A 219 21.34 3.44 33.74
CA GLU A 219 20.38 3.06 32.69
C GLU A 219 20.36 1.55 32.46
N LEU A 220 21.51 0.88 32.58
CA LEU A 220 21.62 -0.58 32.45
C LEU A 220 20.89 -1.28 33.61
N GLU A 221 21.09 -0.82 34.84
CA GLU A 221 20.41 -1.33 36.03
C GLU A 221 18.91 -1.10 35.97
N ALA A 222 18.47 0.10 35.57
CA ALA A 222 17.06 0.44 35.41
C ALA A 222 16.37 -0.47 34.38
N ALA A 223 17.06 -0.85 33.32
CA ALA A 223 16.51 -1.68 32.26
C ALA A 223 16.64 -3.19 32.51
N GLN A 224 17.60 -3.65 33.31
CA GLN A 224 17.66 -5.04 33.79
C GLN A 224 16.60 -5.34 34.85
N LYS A 225 15.94 -4.32 35.40
CA LYS A 225 14.83 -4.50 36.33
C LYS A 225 13.71 -5.30 35.66
N LYS A 226 13.46 -6.53 36.14
CA LYS A 226 12.34 -7.36 35.69
C LYS A 226 11.02 -6.64 35.98
N ILE A 227 10.38 -6.16 34.92
CA ILE A 227 9.05 -5.55 34.97
C ILE A 227 8.01 -6.63 34.68
N SER A 228 6.99 -6.75 35.52
CA SER A 228 5.87 -7.67 35.29
C SER A 228 4.89 -7.09 34.27
N LEU A 229 4.20 -7.94 33.50
CA LEU A 229 3.15 -7.52 32.56
C LEU A 229 2.06 -6.68 33.23
N ARG A 230 1.77 -6.91 34.52
CA ARG A 230 0.80 -6.11 35.29
C ARG A 230 1.29 -4.69 35.59
N ASP A 231 2.60 -4.49 35.69
CA ASP A 231 3.19 -3.18 35.96
C ASP A 231 3.11 -2.28 34.73
N ILE A 232 3.18 -2.86 33.53
CA ILE A 232 3.02 -2.16 32.24
C ILE A 232 1.66 -1.45 32.17
N PHE A 233 0.57 -2.13 32.57
CA PHE A 233 -0.78 -1.54 32.60
C PHE A 233 -0.98 -0.51 33.71
N ARG A 234 -0.12 -0.49 34.72
CA ARG A 234 -0.11 0.51 35.79
C ARG A 234 0.69 1.77 35.43
N MET A 235 1.49 1.75 34.37
CA MET A 235 2.28 2.91 33.96
C MET A 235 1.38 4.01 33.36
N PRO A 236 1.25 5.18 34.02
CA PRO A 236 0.32 6.23 33.59
C PRO A 236 0.71 6.87 32.24
N THR A 237 2.01 6.94 31.94
CA THR A 237 2.55 7.42 30.66
C THR A 237 2.23 6.49 29.49
N LEU A 238 2.35 5.18 29.70
CA LEU A 238 2.03 4.19 28.68
C LEU A 238 0.53 4.16 28.39
N ARG A 239 -0.30 4.21 29.43
CA ARG A 239 -1.76 4.32 29.30
C ARG A 239 -2.18 5.55 28.50
N ARG A 240 -1.59 6.71 28.79
CA ARG A 240 -1.88 7.96 28.05
C ARG A 240 -1.50 7.87 26.57
N ARG A 241 -0.36 7.23 26.24
CA ARG A 241 0.05 7.00 24.85
C ARG A 241 -0.85 6.01 24.13
N ILE A 242 -1.22 4.90 24.76
CA ILE A 242 -2.16 3.92 24.20
C ILE A 242 -3.50 4.59 23.91
N CYS A 243 -4.05 5.36 24.85
CA CYS A 243 -5.29 6.10 24.64
C CYS A 243 -5.19 7.08 23.46
N LEU A 244 -4.10 7.84 23.35
CA LEU A 244 -3.92 8.78 22.23
C LEU A 244 -3.82 8.08 20.87
N MET A 245 -3.14 6.92 20.81
CA MET A 245 -3.01 6.14 19.57
C MET A 245 -4.30 5.44 19.16
N SER A 246 -5.23 5.19 20.10
CA SER A 246 -6.56 4.66 19.79
C SER A 246 -7.56 5.70 19.27
N PHE A 247 -7.16 6.99 19.23
CA PHE A 247 -7.96 8.10 18.67
C PHE A 247 -7.44 8.61 17.31
N VAL A 248 -6.47 7.91 16.71
CA VAL A 248 -5.95 8.14 15.35
C VAL A 248 -6.27 6.92 14.50
#